data_AF-A0A1B6FM24-F1
#
_entry.id   AF-A0A1B6FM24-F1
#
_cell.length_a   1.000
_cell.length_b   1.000
_cell.length_c   1.000
_cell.angle_alpha   90.00
_cell.angle_beta   90.00
_cell.angle_gamma   90.00
#
_symmetry.space_group_name_H-M   'P 1'
#
loop_
_entity.id
_entity.type
_entity.pdbx_description
1 polymer ?
#
loop_
_entity_poly.entity_id
_entity_poly.type
_entity_poly.pdbx_seq_one_letter_code
_entity_poly.pdbx_strand_id
1 'polypeptide(L)'
;IVNYSKTHKRSLYKAGQCNVRKKHAPKYEWLLHMQDIFTSLVESRWRWTLLVFSCSFLITWFLFGVLWWIVAHEHGDLIGSDMYDPNREPCVTLMNDFISCFLFSLETQYSTGYGSRSPTTECPEAIILLIIQSIFGILIQSTMAGIVFAKLSRPKARSQHIIFSKKAVICLRDGYMSLLFRVGDFRKSHIVGATVRAWLLQHRITPEGEVLPHYQHSMQLNVDNGGSDAFLIWPSTILHKIDHHSPLYNISATDLLGTNFQIVVVLNGTVEATGQTTEARTSYMASQILWGHRFKQLIKYYRKRRYDFAVDYSRFDETFKVDTPLCSARDLNQWNVPRSTITPEPSLPVTSKEEIFDDPAYKTL
;
A
#
# COMPACT_ATOMS: atom_id res chain seq x y z
N ILE A 1 32.24 -8.66 -21.86
CA ILE A 1 31.09 -9.48 -21.41
C ILE A 1 30.96 -9.29 -19.90
N VAL A 2 30.11 -8.38 -19.46
CA VAL A 2 29.92 -8.12 -18.02
C VAL A 2 29.02 -9.24 -17.47
N ASN A 3 29.61 -10.15 -16.70
CA ASN A 3 28.89 -11.20 -15.98
C ASN A 3 27.93 -10.58 -14.96
N TYR A 4 26.66 -10.39 -15.34
CA TYR A 4 25.58 -10.05 -14.42
C TYR A 4 25.07 -11.31 -13.69
N SER A 5 25.95 -12.02 -12.98
CA SER A 5 25.52 -12.89 -11.87
C SER A 5 25.36 -12.05 -10.61
N LYS A 6 24.48 -11.03 -10.68
CA LYS A 6 24.00 -10.31 -9.50
C LYS A 6 22.58 -10.79 -9.27
N THR A 7 22.40 -11.54 -8.19
CA THR A 7 21.10 -11.90 -7.64
C THR A 7 20.21 -10.65 -7.63
N HIS A 8 19.22 -10.62 -8.53
CA HIS A 8 18.37 -9.45 -8.73
C HIS A 8 17.62 -9.16 -7.42
N LYS A 9 17.94 -8.03 -6.78
CA LYS A 9 17.28 -7.63 -5.54
C LYS A 9 15.85 -7.22 -5.87
N ARG A 10 14.89 -7.84 -5.19
CA ARG A 10 13.46 -7.53 -5.36
C ARG A 10 13.16 -6.07 -5.01
N SER A 11 12.38 -5.40 -5.87
CA SER A 11 11.87 -4.05 -5.62
C SER A 11 10.69 -4.04 -4.64
N LEU A 12 9.91 -5.12 -4.62
CA LEU A 12 8.78 -5.33 -3.72
C LEU A 12 8.92 -6.71 -3.06
N TYR A 13 8.80 -6.76 -1.74
CA TYR A 13 8.77 -8.01 -0.99
C TYR A 13 7.48 -8.78 -1.22
N LYS A 14 7.52 -10.10 -0.98
CA LYS A 14 6.34 -10.98 -1.12
C LYS A 14 5.17 -10.53 -0.23
N ALA A 15 5.48 -9.93 0.91
CA ALA A 15 4.54 -9.35 1.86
C ALA A 15 4.04 -7.92 1.48
N GLY A 16 4.38 -7.42 0.28
CA GLY A 16 3.87 -6.14 -0.22
C GLY A 16 4.62 -4.88 0.25
N GLN A 17 5.72 -5.05 1.00
CA GLN A 17 6.59 -3.95 1.42
C GLN A 17 7.54 -3.54 0.29
N CYS A 18 7.68 -2.23 0.05
CA CYS A 18 8.60 -1.71 -0.97
C CYS A 18 10.06 -1.74 -0.47
N ASN A 19 10.96 -2.30 -1.28
CA ASN A 19 12.40 -2.31 -1.04
C ASN A 19 13.09 -1.19 -1.80
N VAL A 20 12.60 0.04 -1.64
CA VAL A 20 13.14 1.23 -2.30
C VAL A 20 13.46 2.24 -1.22
N ARG A 21 14.74 2.59 -1.11
CA ARG A 21 15.21 3.66 -0.21
C ARG A 21 15.43 4.91 -1.03
N LYS A 22 14.70 5.97 -0.70
CA LYS A 22 14.95 7.31 -1.24
C LYS A 22 16.32 7.79 -0.72
N LYS A 23 17.20 8.23 -1.62
CA LYS A 23 18.50 8.86 -1.29
C LYS A 23 18.48 10.29 -1.83
N HIS A 24 19.11 11.22 -1.11
CA HIS A 24 19.14 12.65 -1.47
C HIS A 24 17.74 13.26 -1.64
N ALA A 25 16.81 12.90 -0.76
CA ALA A 25 15.57 13.62 -0.69
C ALA A 25 15.84 15.08 -0.25
N PRO A 26 15.02 16.05 -0.69
CA PRO A 26 15.23 17.45 -0.36
C PRO A 26 15.40 17.66 1.15
N LYS A 27 16.40 18.46 1.56
CA LYS A 27 16.71 18.73 2.98
C LYS A 27 15.52 19.30 3.78
N TYR A 28 14.48 19.79 3.08
CA TYR A 28 13.24 20.32 3.64
C TYR A 28 12.10 19.27 3.73
N GLU A 29 12.38 17.97 3.64
CA GLU A 29 11.37 16.92 3.91
C GLU A 29 10.67 17.13 5.25
N TRP A 30 11.38 17.57 6.28
CA TRP A 30 10.77 17.85 7.59
C TRP A 30 9.81 19.05 7.54
N LEU A 31 10.07 20.09 6.73
CA LEU A 31 9.14 21.20 6.52
C LEU A 31 7.87 20.73 5.81
N LEU A 32 8.02 19.89 4.78
CA LEU A 32 6.88 19.30 4.06
C LEU A 32 6.01 18.45 5.00
N HIS A 33 6.63 17.65 5.88
CA HIS A 33 5.90 16.90 6.90
C HIS A 33 5.21 17.79 7.94
N MET A 34 5.78 18.95 8.28
CA MET A 34 5.18 19.94 9.20
C MET A 34 4.07 20.78 8.56
N GLN A 35 4.00 20.86 7.23
CA GLN A 35 2.84 21.48 6.57
C GLN A 35 1.61 20.58 6.63
N ASP A 36 1.80 19.26 6.75
CA ASP A 36 0.73 18.27 6.88
C ASP A 36 0.85 17.49 8.20
N ILE A 37 0.68 18.22 9.32
CA ILE A 37 0.74 17.66 10.68
C ILE A 37 -0.34 16.60 10.89
N PHE A 38 -1.54 16.80 10.30
CA PHE A 38 -2.65 15.86 10.47
C PHE A 38 -2.30 14.49 9.88
N THR A 39 -1.91 14.42 8.60
CA THR A 39 -1.57 13.11 8.02
C THR A 39 -0.33 12.52 8.68
N SER A 40 0.67 13.34 9.02
CA SER A 40 1.90 12.90 9.68
C SER A 40 1.62 12.25 11.05
N LEU A 41 0.76 12.83 11.89
CA LEU A 41 0.38 12.26 13.18
C LEU A 41 -0.43 10.97 13.02
N VAL A 42 -1.33 10.91 12.03
CA VAL A 42 -2.12 9.71 11.76
C VAL A 42 -1.24 8.58 11.21
N GLU A 43 -0.23 8.88 10.40
CA GLU A 43 0.72 7.89 9.84
C GLU A 43 1.80 7.40 10.79
N SER A 44 2.14 8.22 11.79
CA SER A 44 3.15 7.89 12.79
C SER A 44 2.79 6.62 13.57
N ARG A 45 3.75 6.07 14.32
CA ARG A 45 3.47 4.92 15.19
C ARG A 45 2.66 5.38 16.41
N TRP A 46 1.81 4.50 16.94
CA TRP A 46 0.99 4.78 18.14
C TRP A 46 1.77 5.41 19.29
N ARG A 47 2.98 4.91 19.57
CA ARG A 47 3.85 5.44 20.63
C ARG A 47 4.13 6.95 20.47
N TRP A 48 4.38 7.41 19.25
CA TRP A 48 4.66 8.82 18.98
C TRP A 48 3.39 9.67 19.01
N THR A 49 2.28 9.17 18.46
CA THR A 49 1.00 9.87 18.55
C THR A 49 0.58 10.08 20.00
N LEU A 50 0.67 9.03 20.84
CA LEU A 50 0.36 9.11 22.27
C LEU A 50 1.32 10.08 22.99
N LEU A 51 2.62 9.98 22.71
CA LEU A 51 3.62 10.89 23.30
C LEU A 51 3.33 12.36 22.97
N VAL A 52 3.01 12.68 21.71
CA VAL A 52 2.71 14.06 21.30
C VAL A 52 1.49 14.60 22.06
N PHE A 53 0.41 13.82 22.19
CA PHE A 53 -0.75 14.28 22.96
C PHE A 53 -0.46 14.37 24.46
N SER A 54 0.24 13.40 25.05
CA SER A 54 0.64 13.48 26.46
C SER A 54 1.50 14.71 26.74
N CYS A 55 2.49 15.00 25.88
CA CYS A 55 3.29 16.22 25.99
C CYS A 55 2.43 17.48 25.82
N SER A 56 1.50 17.52 24.86
CA SER A 56 0.60 18.66 24.65
C SER A 56 -0.24 18.96 25.90
N PHE A 57 -0.84 17.95 26.52
CA PHE A 57 -1.60 18.12 27.76
C PHE A 57 -0.71 18.59 28.92
N LEU A 58 0.45 17.97 29.14
CA LEU A 58 1.37 18.36 30.21
C LEU A 58 1.87 19.81 30.04
N ILE A 59 2.24 20.20 28.82
CA ILE A 59 2.71 21.55 28.51
C ILE A 59 1.60 22.58 28.75
N THR A 60 0.37 22.27 28.32
CA THR A 60 -0.75 23.22 28.50
C THR A 60 -1.22 23.33 29.94
N TRP A 61 -1.31 22.22 30.68
CA TRP A 61 -1.60 22.26 32.12
C TRP A 61 -0.54 23.06 32.89
N PHE A 62 0.73 22.88 32.55
CA PHE A 62 1.82 23.65 33.15
C PHE A 62 1.74 25.13 32.80
N LEU A 63 1.54 25.47 31.52
CA LEU A 63 1.45 26.86 31.06
C LEU A 63 0.28 27.60 31.73
N PHE A 64 -0.92 27.01 31.75
CA PHE A 64 -2.05 27.59 32.46
C PHE A 64 -1.85 27.60 33.97
N GLY A 65 -1.15 26.61 34.55
CA GLY A 65 -0.78 26.61 35.96
C GLY A 65 0.13 27.80 36.33
N VAL A 66 1.07 28.15 35.46
CA VAL A 66 1.89 29.36 35.60
C VAL A 66 1.05 30.63 35.48
N LEU A 67 0.11 30.69 34.51
CA LEU A 67 -0.79 31.85 34.39
C LEU A 67 -1.68 32.03 35.62
N TRP A 68 -2.24 30.94 36.16
CA TRP A 68 -3.01 30.97 37.41
C TRP A 68 -2.17 31.39 38.61
N TRP A 69 -0.92 30.93 38.67
CA TRP A 69 0.02 31.35 39.70
C TRP A 69 0.35 32.84 39.62
N ILE A 70 0.51 33.40 38.41
CA ILE A 70 0.71 34.84 38.21
C ILE A 70 -0.52 35.63 38.70
N VAL A 71 -1.74 35.20 38.34
CA VAL A 71 -2.97 35.87 38.81
C VAL A 71 -3.06 35.84 40.34
N ALA A 72 -2.82 34.67 40.95
CA ALA A 72 -2.83 34.53 42.41
C ALA A 72 -1.71 35.35 43.09
N HIS A 73 -0.53 35.46 42.47
CA HIS A 73 0.58 36.25 42.99
C HIS A 73 0.31 37.75 42.95
N GLU A 74 -0.19 38.27 41.82
CA GLU A 74 -0.48 39.70 41.66
C GLU A 74 -1.68 40.15 42.53
N HIS A 75 -2.66 39.27 42.76
CA HIS A 75 -3.78 39.57 43.64
C HIS A 75 -3.41 39.49 45.14
N GLY A 76 -2.39 38.70 45.49
CA GLY A 76 -1.96 38.47 46.88
C GLY A 76 -2.57 37.22 47.54
N ASP A 77 -3.05 36.25 46.76
CA ASP A 77 -3.75 35.06 47.27
C ASP A 77 -2.80 33.98 47.83
N LEU A 78 -1.51 34.03 47.46
CA LEU A 78 -0.52 33.04 47.85
C LEU A 78 -0.08 33.20 49.31
N ILE A 79 -0.11 32.10 50.06
CA ILE A 79 0.30 32.07 51.48
C ILE A 79 1.80 32.36 51.56
N GLY A 80 2.17 33.40 52.32
CA GLY A 80 3.56 33.81 52.50
C GLY A 80 4.05 34.85 51.50
N SER A 81 3.17 35.40 50.65
CA SER A 81 3.48 36.62 49.90
C SER A 81 3.39 37.86 50.81
N ASP A 82 4.18 38.89 50.52
CA ASP A 82 4.17 40.16 51.26
C ASP A 82 2.81 40.90 51.13
N MET A 83 2.00 40.51 50.14
CA MET A 83 0.67 41.06 49.83
C MET A 83 -0.49 40.21 50.34
N TYR A 84 -0.21 39.16 51.14
CA TYR A 84 -1.23 38.23 51.62
C TYR A 84 -2.17 38.88 52.65
N ASP A 85 -3.44 39.02 52.29
CA ASP A 85 -4.50 39.48 53.19
C ASP A 85 -5.56 38.37 53.40
N PRO A 86 -5.65 37.78 54.61
CA PRO A 86 -6.60 36.71 54.90
C PRO A 86 -8.08 37.16 54.92
N ASN A 87 -8.36 38.47 54.93
CA ASN A 87 -9.72 39.00 54.93
C ASN A 87 -10.25 39.32 53.52
N ARG A 88 -9.38 39.29 52.51
CA ARG A 88 -9.75 39.52 51.12
C ARG A 88 -10.27 38.24 50.49
N GLU A 89 -11.36 38.33 49.72
CA GLU A 89 -11.85 37.18 48.98
C GLU A 89 -10.86 36.86 47.84
N PRO A 90 -10.34 35.62 47.75
CA PRO A 90 -9.33 35.26 46.75
C PRO A 90 -9.96 35.09 45.37
N CYS A 91 -9.17 35.21 44.31
CA CYS A 91 -9.65 34.95 42.94
C CYS A 91 -10.13 33.51 42.74
N VAL A 92 -9.44 32.56 43.37
CA VAL A 92 -9.81 31.13 43.40
C VAL A 92 -9.55 30.58 44.80
N THR A 93 -10.53 29.85 45.34
CA THR A 93 -10.40 29.25 46.67
C THR A 93 -9.27 28.22 46.73
N LEU A 94 -8.55 28.16 47.85
CA LEU A 94 -7.50 27.15 48.13
C LEU A 94 -6.34 27.14 47.11
N MET A 95 -5.96 28.31 46.58
CA MET A 95 -4.73 28.53 45.79
C MET A 95 -3.57 29.02 46.67
N ASN A 96 -3.03 28.12 47.49
CA ASN A 96 -2.03 28.50 48.48
C ASN A 96 -0.60 28.57 47.91
N ASP A 97 -0.32 27.78 46.88
CA ASP A 97 1.01 27.55 46.32
C ASP A 97 0.94 27.18 44.83
N PHE A 98 2.09 27.12 44.16
CA PHE A 98 2.16 26.76 42.73
C PHE A 98 1.54 25.38 42.43
N ILE A 99 1.69 24.41 43.33
CA ILE A 99 1.11 23.07 43.12
C ILE A 99 -0.42 23.16 43.11
N SER A 100 -1.03 23.95 44.01
CA SER A 100 -2.47 24.20 44.01
C SER A 100 -2.95 24.89 42.72
N CYS A 101 -2.19 25.85 42.18
CA CYS A 101 -2.50 26.48 40.89
C CYS A 101 -2.39 25.49 39.72
N PHE A 102 -1.37 24.61 39.72
CA PHE A 102 -1.22 23.55 38.73
C PHE A 102 -2.36 22.52 38.79
N LEU A 103 -2.75 22.10 40.00
CA LEU A 103 -3.89 21.21 40.19
C LEU A 103 -5.19 21.84 39.68
N PHE A 104 -5.45 23.11 40.00
CA PHE A 104 -6.60 23.82 39.46
C PHE A 104 -6.58 23.90 37.92
N SER A 105 -5.42 24.20 37.33
CA SER A 105 -5.25 24.19 35.87
C SER A 105 -5.61 22.83 35.25
N LEU A 106 -5.14 21.74 35.84
CA LEU A 106 -5.48 20.38 35.39
C LEU A 106 -6.98 20.09 35.57
N GLU A 107 -7.54 20.38 36.74
CA GLU A 107 -8.95 20.16 37.09
C GLU A 107 -9.89 20.89 36.14
N THR A 108 -9.55 22.15 35.79
CA THR A 108 -10.31 23.00 34.87
C THR A 108 -10.19 22.52 33.43
N GLN A 109 -8.97 22.30 32.91
CA GLN A 109 -8.78 21.95 31.50
C GLN A 109 -9.29 20.54 31.17
N TYR A 110 -9.17 19.59 32.09
CA TYR A 110 -9.72 18.24 31.94
C TYR A 110 -11.19 18.15 32.37
N SER A 111 -11.78 19.24 32.86
CA SER A 111 -13.18 19.32 33.33
C SER A 111 -13.54 18.33 34.44
N THR A 112 -12.57 17.99 35.31
CA THR A 112 -12.86 17.16 36.49
C THR A 112 -13.56 17.96 37.58
N GLY A 113 -13.06 19.17 37.86
CA GLY A 113 -13.64 20.12 38.82
C GLY A 113 -14.07 19.48 40.14
N TYR A 114 -13.11 19.11 41.00
CA TYR A 114 -13.42 18.47 42.30
C TYR A 114 -14.27 19.37 43.23
N GLY A 115 -14.35 20.67 42.95
CA GLY A 115 -15.23 21.64 43.62
C GLY A 115 -14.64 22.28 44.87
N SER A 116 -13.50 21.81 45.36
CA SER A 116 -12.77 22.43 46.47
C SER A 116 -12.10 23.75 46.07
N ARG A 117 -11.53 23.79 44.86
CA ARG A 117 -10.98 25.00 44.23
C ARG A 117 -11.99 25.56 43.24
N SER A 118 -12.56 26.72 43.54
CA SER A 118 -13.60 27.35 42.74
C SER A 118 -13.30 28.83 42.53
N PRO A 119 -13.48 29.35 41.29
CA PRO A 119 -13.30 30.77 41.01
C PRO A 119 -14.38 31.60 41.68
N THR A 120 -14.01 32.79 42.16
CA THR A 120 -14.92 33.79 42.75
C THR A 120 -15.22 34.92 41.74
N THR A 121 -16.06 35.88 42.13
CA THR A 121 -16.38 37.05 41.29
C THR A 121 -15.43 38.23 41.46
N GLU A 122 -14.44 38.13 42.33
CA GLU A 122 -13.55 39.25 42.68
C GLU A 122 -12.63 39.66 41.53
N CYS A 123 -12.12 38.68 40.78
CA CYS A 123 -11.06 38.87 39.79
C CYS A 123 -11.58 38.63 38.37
N PRO A 124 -11.87 39.68 37.57
CA PRO A 124 -12.34 39.51 36.18
C PRO A 124 -11.30 38.85 35.27
N GLU A 125 -10.00 39.04 35.53
CA GLU A 125 -8.90 38.40 34.80
C GLU A 125 -8.91 36.87 34.97
N ALA A 126 -9.28 36.36 36.15
CA ALA A 126 -9.44 34.93 36.40
C ALA A 126 -10.56 34.35 35.53
N ILE A 127 -11.68 35.05 35.38
CA ILE A 127 -12.80 34.63 34.54
C ILE A 127 -12.38 34.57 33.06
N ILE A 128 -11.65 35.59 32.58
CA ILE A 128 -11.15 35.61 31.19
C ILE A 128 -10.17 34.46 30.96
N LEU A 129 -9.24 34.23 31.90
CA LEU A 129 -8.28 33.13 31.82
C LEU A 129 -8.99 31.76 31.78
N LEU A 130 -10.01 31.57 32.62
CA LEU A 130 -10.87 30.38 32.65
C LEU A 130 -11.55 30.12 31.30
N ILE A 131 -12.11 31.16 30.67
CA ILE A 131 -12.76 31.04 29.35
C ILE A 131 -11.75 30.62 28.29
N ILE A 132 -10.58 31.29 28.24
CA ILE A 132 -9.52 30.97 27.28
C ILE A 132 -9.04 29.54 27.47
N GLN A 133 -8.77 29.14 28.73
CA GLN A 133 -8.34 27.78 29.06
C GLN A 133 -9.35 26.72 28.63
N SER A 134 -10.64 26.98 28.85
CA SER A 134 -11.72 26.07 28.49
C SER A 134 -11.80 25.87 26.96
N ILE A 135 -11.70 26.95 26.18
CA ILE A 135 -11.68 26.89 24.71
C ILE A 135 -10.48 26.08 24.21
N PHE A 136 -9.28 26.37 24.73
CA PHE A 136 -8.07 25.62 24.35
C PHE A 136 -8.15 24.14 24.73
N GLY A 137 -8.67 23.82 25.92
CA GLY A 137 -8.85 22.45 26.38
C GLY A 137 -9.73 21.63 25.43
N ILE A 138 -10.90 22.17 25.07
CA ILE A 138 -11.85 21.52 24.15
C ILE A 138 -11.24 21.35 22.75
N LEU A 139 -10.49 22.34 22.24
CA LEU A 139 -9.82 22.25 20.94
C LEU A 139 -8.79 21.12 20.89
N ILE A 140 -7.95 20.99 21.92
CA ILE A 140 -6.95 19.92 22.02
C ILE A 140 -7.62 18.55 22.14
N GLN A 141 -8.64 18.43 22.98
CA GLN A 141 -9.37 17.19 23.19
C GLN A 141 -10.10 16.73 21.90
N SER A 142 -10.74 17.66 21.20
CA SER A 142 -11.44 17.38 19.93
C SER A 142 -10.46 16.95 18.85
N THR A 143 -9.30 17.61 18.76
CA THR A 143 -8.23 17.26 17.82
C THR A 143 -7.66 15.86 18.10
N MET A 144 -7.44 15.53 19.38
CA MET A 144 -7.02 14.19 19.78
C MET A 144 -8.03 13.14 19.38
N ALA A 145 -9.30 13.34 19.73
CA ALA A 145 -10.37 12.39 19.39
C ALA A 145 -10.46 12.17 17.88
N GLY A 146 -10.40 13.25 17.08
CA GLY A 146 -10.40 13.18 15.62
C GLY A 146 -9.22 12.39 15.04
N ILE A 147 -8.00 12.65 15.52
CA ILE A 147 -6.79 11.93 15.06
C ILE A 147 -6.83 10.46 15.48
N VAL A 148 -7.25 10.16 16.71
CA VAL A 148 -7.37 8.78 17.20
C VAL A 148 -8.42 8.01 16.40
N PHE A 149 -9.58 8.61 16.13
CA PHE A 149 -10.63 8.02 15.31
C PHE A 149 -10.14 7.77 13.88
N ALA A 150 -9.51 8.76 13.25
CA ALA A 150 -8.95 8.63 11.90
C ALA A 150 -7.90 7.51 11.83
N LYS A 151 -7.05 7.40 12.86
CA LYS A 151 -6.01 6.37 12.96
C LYS A 151 -6.57 4.96 13.15
N LEU A 152 -7.60 4.80 13.99
CA LEU A 152 -8.30 3.53 14.21
C LEU A 152 -9.08 3.09 12.96
N SER A 153 -9.65 4.04 12.23
CA SER A 153 -10.44 3.76 11.03
C SER A 153 -9.60 3.27 9.84
N ARG A 154 -8.27 3.46 9.86
CA ARG A 154 -7.40 3.06 8.74
C ARG A 154 -7.39 1.53 8.53
N PRO A 155 -7.63 1.03 7.32
CA PRO A 155 -7.71 -0.40 7.00
C PRO A 155 -6.34 -1.09 6.92
N LYS A 156 -5.31 -0.63 7.64
CA LYS A 156 -3.94 -1.16 7.51
C LYS A 156 -3.86 -2.66 7.82
N ALA A 157 -4.59 -3.11 8.84
CA ALA A 157 -4.69 -4.53 9.19
C ALA A 157 -5.45 -5.35 8.13
N ARG A 158 -6.34 -4.73 7.35
CA ARG A 158 -7.14 -5.43 6.32
C ARG A 158 -6.27 -5.93 5.18
N SER A 159 -5.32 -5.12 4.70
CA SER A 159 -4.37 -5.51 3.65
C SER A 159 -3.57 -6.78 4.00
N GLN A 160 -3.38 -7.08 5.30
CA GLN A 160 -2.67 -8.27 5.77
C GLN A 160 -3.50 -9.56 5.70
N HIS A 161 -4.83 -9.44 5.63
CA HIS A 161 -5.74 -10.59 5.51
C HIS A 161 -6.04 -10.98 4.06
N ILE A 162 -5.68 -10.12 3.10
CA ILE A 162 -5.70 -10.43 1.68
C ILE A 162 -4.41 -11.19 1.38
N ILE A 163 -4.56 -12.42 0.92
CA ILE A 163 -3.42 -13.30 0.64
C ILE A 163 -3.31 -13.60 -0.83
N PHE A 164 -2.06 -13.73 -1.27
CA PHE A 164 -1.70 -14.17 -2.61
C PHE A 164 -0.96 -15.50 -2.54
N SER A 165 -1.09 -16.32 -3.57
CA SER A 165 -0.34 -17.57 -3.65
C SER A 165 1.17 -17.34 -3.54
N LYS A 166 1.86 -18.25 -2.85
CA LYS A 166 3.33 -18.16 -2.70
C LYS A 166 4.06 -18.22 -4.04
N LYS A 167 3.55 -19.03 -4.97
CA LYS A 167 4.06 -19.23 -6.32
C LYS A 167 2.99 -18.87 -7.34
N ALA A 168 3.40 -18.42 -8.52
CA ALA A 168 2.53 -18.37 -9.69
C ALA A 168 2.80 -19.61 -10.55
N VAL A 169 1.90 -19.96 -11.45
CA VAL A 169 2.05 -21.14 -12.31
C VAL A 169 1.76 -20.78 -13.76
N ILE A 170 2.42 -21.45 -14.70
CA ILE A 170 2.14 -21.35 -16.13
C ILE A 170 1.60 -22.70 -16.59
N CYS A 171 0.47 -22.70 -17.28
CA CYS A 171 -0.06 -23.90 -17.93
C CYS A 171 -0.90 -23.54 -19.16
N LEU A 172 -1.19 -24.54 -19.97
CA LEU A 172 -2.21 -24.41 -21.01
C LEU A 172 -3.61 -24.35 -20.39
N ARG A 173 -4.44 -23.39 -20.77
CA ARG A 173 -5.87 -23.31 -20.40
C ARG A 173 -6.66 -22.83 -21.62
N ASP A 174 -7.68 -23.58 -22.00
CA ASP A 174 -8.55 -23.29 -23.15
C ASP A 174 -7.77 -23.02 -24.46
N GLY A 175 -6.69 -23.78 -24.68
CA GLY A 175 -5.83 -23.68 -25.87
C GLY A 175 -4.74 -22.59 -25.80
N TYR A 176 -4.72 -21.77 -24.75
CA TYR A 176 -3.74 -20.69 -24.59
C TYR A 176 -2.81 -20.90 -23.42
N MET A 177 -1.54 -20.55 -23.60
CA MET A 177 -0.59 -20.49 -22.49
C MET A 177 -0.97 -19.36 -21.56
N SER A 178 -1.10 -19.65 -20.26
CA SER A 178 -1.64 -18.71 -19.29
C SER A 178 -0.83 -18.71 -18.00
N LEU A 179 -0.53 -17.53 -17.48
CA LEU A 179 0.04 -17.33 -16.15
C LEU A 179 -1.11 -17.20 -15.14
N LEU A 180 -1.02 -17.96 -14.05
CA LEU A 180 -2.05 -18.05 -13.02
C LEU A 180 -1.46 -17.75 -11.64
N PHE A 181 -2.21 -17.03 -10.83
CA PHE A 181 -1.94 -16.88 -9.40
C PHE A 181 -3.25 -16.76 -8.64
N ARG A 182 -3.24 -17.09 -7.35
CA ARG A 182 -4.44 -17.01 -6.50
C ARG A 182 -4.42 -15.78 -5.64
N VAL A 183 -5.61 -15.27 -5.40
CA VAL A 183 -5.90 -14.27 -4.38
C VAL A 183 -7.10 -14.72 -3.57
N GLY A 184 -7.09 -14.44 -2.27
CA GLY A 184 -8.20 -14.75 -1.38
C GLY A 184 -8.27 -13.80 -0.19
N ASP A 185 -9.44 -13.72 0.42
CA ASP A 185 -9.67 -13.00 1.67
C ASP A 185 -9.94 -14.00 2.80
N PHE A 186 -9.15 -13.95 3.86
CA PHE A 186 -9.35 -14.80 5.03
C PHE A 186 -10.54 -14.38 5.91
N ARG A 187 -11.04 -13.15 5.80
CA ARG A 187 -12.19 -12.70 6.61
C ARG A 187 -13.52 -13.00 5.95
N LYS A 188 -14.57 -13.01 6.77
CA LYS A 188 -15.97 -13.15 6.33
C LYS A 188 -16.54 -11.88 5.68
N SER A 189 -16.07 -10.70 6.11
CA SER A 189 -16.46 -9.41 5.52
C SER A 189 -15.97 -9.33 4.08
N HIS A 190 -16.73 -8.69 3.19
CA HIS A 190 -16.37 -8.63 1.79
C HIS A 190 -15.45 -7.45 1.46
N ILE A 191 -14.78 -7.55 0.31
CA ILE A 191 -14.09 -6.44 -0.34
C ILE A 191 -14.93 -6.09 -1.56
N VAL A 192 -15.50 -4.89 -1.53
CA VAL A 192 -16.38 -4.39 -2.59
C VAL A 192 -15.53 -3.77 -3.69
N GLY A 193 -15.86 -4.05 -4.96
CA GLY A 193 -15.14 -3.50 -6.11
C GLY A 193 -13.67 -3.90 -6.15
N ALA A 194 -13.37 -5.18 -5.86
CA ALA A 194 -12.00 -5.66 -5.90
C ALA A 194 -11.50 -5.72 -7.36
N THR A 195 -10.45 -4.97 -7.66
CA THR A 195 -9.81 -4.88 -8.98
C THR A 195 -8.37 -5.35 -8.86
N VAL A 196 -7.94 -6.21 -9.78
CA VAL A 196 -6.57 -6.75 -9.78
C VAL A 196 -5.79 -6.17 -10.95
N ARG A 197 -4.58 -5.69 -10.67
CA ARG A 197 -3.64 -5.17 -11.67
C ARG A 197 -2.28 -5.84 -11.53
N ALA A 198 -1.59 -6.03 -12.64
CA ALA A 198 -0.24 -6.56 -12.64
C ALA A 198 0.68 -5.81 -13.61
N TRP A 199 1.95 -5.71 -13.22
CA TRP A 199 3.01 -5.17 -14.04
C TRP A 199 4.22 -6.09 -14.02
N LEU A 200 4.80 -6.33 -15.19
CA LEU A 200 6.10 -6.97 -15.31
C LEU A 200 7.18 -5.90 -15.28
N LEU A 201 8.06 -5.99 -14.29
CA LEU A 201 9.25 -5.16 -14.14
C LEU A 201 10.44 -5.90 -14.72
N GLN A 202 11.04 -5.34 -15.77
CA GLN A 202 12.23 -5.89 -16.40
C GLN A 202 13.19 -4.80 -16.86
N HIS A 203 14.44 -5.20 -17.07
CA HIS A 203 15.44 -4.37 -17.71
C HIS A 203 15.17 -4.32 -19.22
N ARG A 204 15.05 -3.11 -19.78
CA ARG A 204 14.84 -2.88 -21.21
C ARG A 204 15.91 -1.93 -21.74
N ILE A 205 16.42 -2.20 -22.93
CA ILE A 205 17.25 -1.25 -23.69
C ILE A 205 16.41 -0.81 -24.89
N THR A 206 16.27 0.49 -25.12
CA THR A 206 15.53 1.01 -26.27
C THR A 206 16.35 0.87 -27.57
N PRO A 207 15.73 0.93 -28.76
CA PRO A 207 16.46 0.92 -30.03
C PRO A 207 17.48 2.06 -30.14
N GLU A 208 17.23 3.19 -29.48
CA GLU A 208 18.11 4.37 -29.42
C GLU A 208 19.28 4.20 -28.43
N GLY A 209 19.32 3.07 -27.69
CA GLY A 209 20.38 2.76 -26.73
C GLY A 209 20.11 3.23 -25.29
N GLU A 210 18.92 3.76 -24.98
CA GLU A 210 18.56 4.15 -23.62
C GLU A 210 18.34 2.90 -22.75
N VAL A 211 18.95 2.88 -21.56
CA VAL A 211 18.82 1.77 -20.61
C VAL A 211 17.75 2.12 -19.57
N LEU A 212 16.69 1.29 -19.51
CA LEU A 212 15.56 1.43 -18.60
C LEU A 212 15.56 0.27 -17.58
N PRO A 213 16.10 0.46 -16.36
CA PRO A 213 16.38 -0.65 -15.44
C PRO A 213 15.14 -1.32 -14.83
N HIS A 214 14.04 -0.59 -14.65
CA HIS A 214 12.79 -1.07 -14.05
C HIS A 214 11.60 -0.72 -14.95
N TYR A 215 11.73 -0.99 -16.24
CA TYR A 215 10.67 -0.72 -17.19
C TYR A 215 9.41 -1.53 -16.85
N GLN A 216 8.27 -0.86 -16.83
CA GLN A 216 7.00 -1.43 -16.38
C GLN A 216 6.14 -1.79 -17.59
N HIS A 217 5.87 -3.08 -17.79
CA HIS A 217 4.90 -3.56 -18.76
C HIS A 217 3.60 -3.91 -18.06
N SER A 218 2.50 -3.23 -18.40
CA SER A 218 1.17 -3.62 -17.91
C SER A 218 0.79 -5.01 -18.44
N MET A 219 0.18 -5.83 -17.59
CA MET A 219 -0.31 -7.16 -17.95
C MET A 219 -1.83 -7.19 -17.82
N GLN A 220 -2.52 -7.63 -18.88
CA GLN A 220 -3.98 -7.76 -18.88
C GLN A 220 -4.39 -8.98 -18.04
N LEU A 221 -5.18 -8.76 -17.00
CA LEU A 221 -5.66 -9.81 -16.10
C LEU A 221 -7.13 -10.08 -16.33
N ASN A 222 -7.50 -11.36 -16.27
CA ASN A 222 -8.86 -11.85 -16.35
C ASN A 222 -9.17 -12.73 -15.15
N VAL A 223 -10.33 -12.50 -14.55
CA VAL A 223 -10.93 -13.36 -13.54
C VAL A 223 -12.11 -14.05 -14.21
N ASP A 224 -11.87 -15.26 -14.72
CA ASP A 224 -12.81 -15.97 -15.57
C ASP A 224 -13.29 -15.07 -16.73
N ASN A 225 -14.59 -14.79 -16.84
CA ASN A 225 -15.17 -13.91 -17.86
C ASN A 225 -15.42 -12.46 -17.36
N GLY A 226 -14.98 -12.12 -16.15
CA GLY A 226 -15.25 -10.84 -15.48
C GLY A 226 -14.19 -9.75 -15.71
N GLY A 227 -13.20 -9.97 -16.59
CA GLY A 227 -12.11 -9.00 -16.80
C GLY A 227 -11.22 -8.86 -15.55
N SER A 228 -10.79 -7.64 -15.23
CA SER A 228 -9.92 -7.36 -14.06
C SER A 228 -10.65 -7.38 -12.71
N ASP A 229 -11.98 -7.47 -12.74
CA ASP A 229 -12.83 -7.33 -11.56
C ASP A 229 -13.00 -8.70 -10.90
N ALA A 230 -12.51 -8.80 -9.67
CA ALA A 230 -12.54 -10.02 -8.90
C ALA A 230 -13.72 -10.00 -7.92
N PHE A 231 -14.62 -10.97 -8.06
CA PHE A 231 -15.63 -11.21 -7.04
C PHE A 231 -15.08 -12.15 -5.94
N LEU A 232 -14.54 -11.56 -4.87
CA LEU A 232 -13.80 -12.28 -3.82
C LEU A 232 -14.70 -12.79 -2.67
N ILE A 233 -15.67 -13.66 -2.98
CA ILE A 233 -16.36 -14.44 -1.92
C ILE A 233 -15.52 -15.64 -1.49
N TRP A 234 -14.87 -16.29 -2.46
CA TRP A 234 -13.92 -17.37 -2.25
C TRP A 234 -12.60 -17.02 -2.95
N PRO A 235 -11.51 -17.74 -2.63
CA PRO A 235 -10.27 -17.61 -3.37
C PRO A 235 -10.45 -17.78 -4.88
N SER A 236 -10.07 -16.75 -5.63
CA SER A 236 -10.17 -16.72 -7.08
C SER A 236 -8.79 -16.91 -7.71
N THR A 237 -8.75 -17.62 -8.83
CA THR A 237 -7.53 -17.78 -9.62
C THR A 237 -7.52 -16.74 -10.72
N ILE A 238 -6.61 -15.78 -10.61
CA ILE A 238 -6.42 -14.72 -11.59
C ILE A 238 -5.59 -15.27 -12.75
N LEU A 239 -6.02 -14.97 -13.97
CA LEU A 239 -5.42 -15.46 -15.20
C LEU A 239 -4.85 -14.28 -16.01
N HIS A 240 -3.63 -14.43 -16.50
CA HIS A 240 -3.09 -13.63 -17.58
C HIS A 240 -2.89 -14.51 -18.80
N LYS A 241 -3.61 -14.21 -19.88
CA LYS A 241 -3.45 -14.89 -21.16
C LYS A 241 -2.15 -14.41 -21.79
N ILE A 242 -1.24 -15.32 -22.13
CA ILE A 242 0.02 -15.00 -22.80
C ILE A 242 -0.25 -14.97 -24.30
N ASP A 243 -0.72 -13.82 -24.78
CA ASP A 243 -0.92 -13.54 -26.20
C ASP A 243 0.27 -12.76 -26.79
N HIS A 244 0.15 -12.36 -28.05
CA HIS A 244 1.18 -11.62 -28.79
C HIS A 244 1.50 -10.23 -28.20
N HIS A 245 0.63 -9.66 -27.37
CA HIS A 245 0.87 -8.41 -26.65
C HIS A 245 1.50 -8.63 -25.27
N SER A 246 1.51 -9.87 -24.77
CA SER A 246 2.11 -10.19 -23.48
C SER A 246 3.63 -10.04 -23.50
N PRO A 247 4.24 -9.45 -22.45
CA PRO A 247 5.70 -9.43 -22.32
C PRO A 247 6.31 -10.83 -22.14
N LEU A 248 5.49 -11.85 -21.84
CA LEU A 248 5.92 -13.23 -21.67
C LEU A 248 5.83 -14.05 -22.98
N TYR A 249 5.41 -13.45 -24.10
CA TYR A 249 5.08 -14.19 -25.33
C TYR A 249 6.22 -15.04 -25.90
N ASN A 250 7.44 -14.51 -25.82
CA ASN A 250 8.65 -15.15 -26.37
C ASN A 250 9.43 -15.97 -25.33
N ILE A 251 8.90 -16.18 -24.12
CA ILE A 251 9.61 -16.87 -23.05
C ILE A 251 9.22 -18.35 -23.05
N SER A 252 10.19 -19.23 -23.24
CA SER A 252 10.03 -20.68 -23.08
C SER A 252 10.24 -21.14 -21.63
N ALA A 253 9.96 -22.42 -21.35
CA ALA A 253 10.20 -23.02 -20.03
C ALA A 253 11.68 -22.95 -19.63
N THR A 254 12.59 -23.11 -20.59
CA THR A 254 14.04 -23.02 -20.36
C THR A 254 14.48 -21.57 -20.15
N ASP A 255 13.92 -20.62 -20.90
CA ASP A 255 14.25 -19.20 -20.75
C ASP A 255 13.78 -18.66 -19.39
N LEU A 256 12.66 -19.16 -18.88
CA LEU A 256 12.15 -18.78 -17.56
C LEU A 256 13.18 -19.04 -16.43
N LEU A 257 14.05 -20.04 -16.58
CA LEU A 257 15.10 -20.35 -15.60
C LEU A 257 16.26 -19.34 -15.63
N GLY A 258 16.54 -18.75 -16.79
CA GLY A 258 17.64 -17.79 -16.98
C GLY A 258 17.22 -16.32 -16.97
N THR A 259 15.92 -16.04 -17.07
CA THR A 259 15.39 -14.68 -17.13
C THR A 259 15.28 -14.03 -15.76
N ASN A 260 15.52 -12.72 -15.73
CA ASN A 260 15.45 -11.90 -14.53
C ASN A 260 14.38 -10.82 -14.71
N PHE A 261 13.16 -11.13 -14.26
CA PHE A 261 12.08 -10.17 -14.16
C PHE A 261 11.30 -10.37 -12.86
N GLN A 262 10.50 -9.36 -12.51
CA GLN A 262 9.62 -9.40 -11.36
C GLN A 262 8.22 -8.97 -11.77
N ILE A 263 7.23 -9.83 -11.54
CA ILE A 263 5.81 -9.48 -11.70
C ILE A 263 5.31 -8.90 -10.38
N VAL A 264 4.85 -7.66 -10.39
CA VAL A 264 4.19 -7.00 -9.27
C VAL A 264 2.69 -7.09 -9.47
N VAL A 265 1.99 -7.59 -8.46
CA VAL A 265 0.53 -7.71 -8.45
C VAL A 265 -0.02 -6.83 -7.36
N VAL A 266 -1.08 -6.11 -7.68
CA VAL A 266 -1.78 -5.19 -6.78
C VAL A 266 -3.27 -5.48 -6.86
N LEU A 267 -3.88 -5.63 -5.69
CA LEU A 267 -5.32 -5.73 -5.53
C LEU A 267 -5.83 -4.49 -4.81
N ASN A 268 -6.76 -3.79 -5.44
CA ASN A 268 -7.43 -2.62 -4.87
C ASN A 268 -8.89 -2.97 -4.61
N GLY A 269 -9.44 -2.51 -3.50
CA GLY A 269 -10.87 -2.63 -3.25
C GLY A 269 -11.30 -1.86 -2.02
N THR A 270 -12.59 -1.79 -1.77
CA THR A 270 -13.17 -1.04 -0.66
C THR A 270 -13.60 -1.99 0.44
N VAL A 271 -13.23 -1.67 1.68
CA VAL A 271 -13.63 -2.46 2.86
C VAL A 271 -15.09 -2.16 3.19
N GLU A 272 -15.93 -3.19 3.14
CA GLU A 272 -17.38 -3.08 3.35
C GLU A 272 -17.76 -2.33 4.64
N ALA A 273 -17.11 -2.66 5.76
CA ALA A 273 -17.47 -2.10 7.07
C ALA A 273 -17.08 -0.61 7.26
N THR A 274 -16.03 -0.12 6.58
CA THR A 274 -15.52 1.25 6.78
C THR A 274 -15.70 2.15 5.57
N GLY A 275 -16.05 1.60 4.40
CA GLY A 275 -16.09 2.32 3.13
C GLY A 275 -14.72 2.84 2.65
N GLN A 276 -13.63 2.48 3.34
CA GLN A 276 -12.29 2.93 2.98
C GLN A 276 -11.63 1.99 1.96
N THR A 277 -10.91 2.58 1.01
CA THR A 277 -10.14 1.82 0.03
C THR A 277 -8.89 1.21 0.68
N THR A 278 -8.58 -0.02 0.29
CA THR A 278 -7.39 -0.75 0.71
C THR A 278 -6.66 -1.29 -0.51
N GLU A 279 -5.34 -1.34 -0.41
CA GLU A 279 -4.45 -1.90 -1.43
C GLU A 279 -3.62 -3.03 -0.81
N ALA A 280 -3.63 -4.20 -1.44
CA ALA A 280 -2.78 -5.32 -1.10
C ALA A 280 -1.85 -5.62 -2.26
N ARG A 281 -0.57 -5.89 -1.96
CA ARG A 281 0.47 -6.05 -2.99
C ARG A 281 1.28 -7.31 -2.77
N THR A 282 1.74 -7.91 -3.85
CA THR A 282 2.73 -9.00 -3.81
C THR A 282 3.62 -8.96 -5.04
N SER A 283 4.68 -9.77 -5.02
CA SER A 283 5.55 -9.95 -6.17
C SER A 283 5.87 -11.42 -6.45
N TYR A 284 6.14 -11.72 -7.71
CA TYR A 284 6.63 -13.00 -8.19
C TYR A 284 7.91 -12.78 -9.00
N MET A 285 9.01 -13.32 -8.51
CA MET A 285 10.23 -13.47 -9.33
C MET A 285 10.05 -14.59 -10.34
N ALA A 286 10.85 -14.58 -11.42
CA ALA A 286 10.88 -15.68 -12.39
C ALA A 286 11.03 -17.07 -11.71
N SER A 287 11.92 -17.20 -10.73
CA SER A 287 12.11 -18.42 -9.92
C SER A 287 10.93 -18.81 -8.99
N GLN A 288 9.93 -17.95 -8.89
CA GLN A 288 8.68 -18.20 -8.16
C GLN A 288 7.51 -18.55 -9.08
N ILE A 289 7.76 -18.71 -10.37
CA ILE A 289 6.80 -19.16 -11.37
C ILE A 289 7.09 -20.63 -11.69
N LEU A 290 6.09 -21.49 -11.58
CA LEU A 290 6.19 -22.92 -11.86
C LEU A 290 5.59 -23.22 -13.23
N TRP A 291 6.42 -23.64 -14.19
CA TRP A 291 5.95 -24.06 -15.51
C TRP A 291 5.33 -25.47 -15.46
N GLY A 292 4.23 -25.68 -16.20
CA GLY A 292 3.54 -26.97 -16.27
C GLY A 292 2.85 -27.35 -14.96
N HIS A 293 2.36 -26.37 -14.20
CA HIS A 293 1.65 -26.60 -12.95
C HIS A 293 0.26 -25.97 -12.98
N ARG A 294 -0.69 -26.59 -12.27
CA ARG A 294 -2.01 -26.02 -11.97
C ARG A 294 -2.26 -26.05 -10.47
N PHE A 295 -3.10 -25.14 -9.99
CA PHE A 295 -3.48 -25.15 -8.59
C PHE A 295 -4.57 -26.19 -8.30
N LYS A 296 -4.50 -26.84 -7.12
CA LYS A 296 -5.54 -27.81 -6.68
C LYS A 296 -6.84 -27.12 -6.28
N GLN A 297 -7.99 -27.76 -6.56
CA GLN A 297 -9.31 -27.23 -6.20
C GLN A 297 -9.48 -27.01 -4.68
N LEU A 298 -10.05 -25.86 -4.31
CA LEU A 298 -10.19 -25.42 -2.91
C LEU A 298 -11.57 -25.69 -2.30
N ILE A 299 -12.61 -25.62 -3.11
CA ILE A 299 -13.99 -25.73 -2.65
C ILE A 299 -14.35 -27.21 -2.53
N LYS A 300 -14.77 -27.61 -1.33
CA LYS A 300 -15.37 -28.92 -1.05
C LYS A 300 -16.84 -28.75 -0.72
N TYR A 301 -17.65 -29.70 -1.17
CA TYR A 301 -19.07 -29.77 -0.87
C TYR A 301 -19.31 -30.75 0.29
N TYR A 302 -19.91 -30.28 1.38
CA TYR A 302 -20.22 -31.11 2.55
C TYR A 302 -21.72 -31.34 2.66
N ARG A 303 -22.19 -32.46 2.10
CA ARG A 303 -23.62 -32.82 2.01
C ARG A 303 -24.34 -33.10 3.36
N LYS A 304 -23.67 -32.94 4.51
CA LYS A 304 -24.15 -33.42 5.84
C LYS A 304 -24.18 -32.37 6.96
N ARG A 305 -23.86 -31.10 6.73
CA ARG A 305 -23.99 -30.02 7.74
C ARG A 305 -24.58 -28.76 7.11
N ARG A 306 -25.18 -27.87 7.91
CA ARG A 306 -25.86 -26.60 7.56
C ARG A 306 -25.14 -25.64 6.59
N TYR A 307 -23.89 -25.92 6.19
CA TYR A 307 -23.11 -25.13 5.24
C TYR A 307 -22.73 -26.01 4.04
N ASP A 308 -23.29 -25.70 2.87
CA ASP A 308 -23.09 -26.51 1.66
C ASP A 308 -21.68 -26.35 1.05
N PHE A 309 -21.01 -25.21 1.29
CA PHE A 309 -19.68 -24.90 0.73
C PHE A 309 -18.65 -24.67 1.82
N ALA A 310 -17.50 -25.35 1.73
CA ALA A 310 -16.34 -25.10 2.58
C ALA A 310 -15.07 -24.96 1.75
N VAL A 311 -14.30 -23.91 2.04
CA VAL A 311 -13.02 -23.62 1.39
C VAL A 311 -11.89 -24.14 2.26
N ASP A 312 -11.11 -25.08 1.72
CA ASP A 312 -9.95 -25.65 2.41
C ASP A 312 -8.67 -24.84 2.11
N TYR A 313 -8.37 -23.86 2.97
CA TYR A 313 -7.20 -22.98 2.81
C TYR A 313 -5.86 -23.70 2.95
N SER A 314 -5.80 -24.92 3.49
CA SER A 314 -4.56 -25.71 3.51
C SER A 314 -4.02 -25.98 2.11
N ARG A 315 -4.93 -26.09 1.13
CA ARG A 315 -4.62 -26.34 -0.29
C ARG A 315 -4.42 -25.07 -1.10
N PHE A 316 -4.46 -23.88 -0.48
CA PHE A 316 -4.41 -22.59 -1.17
C PHE A 316 -3.19 -22.47 -2.09
N ASP A 317 -2.02 -22.82 -1.56
CA ASP A 317 -0.74 -22.81 -2.27
C ASP A 317 -0.43 -24.12 -3.01
N GLU A 318 -1.23 -25.18 -2.84
CA GLU A 318 -0.93 -26.48 -3.41
C GLU A 318 -1.12 -26.49 -4.93
N THR A 319 -0.11 -27.04 -5.62
CA THR A 319 -0.12 -27.21 -7.06
C THR A 319 0.15 -28.66 -7.43
N PHE A 320 -0.22 -29.04 -8.64
CA PHE A 320 0.09 -30.34 -9.23
C PHE A 320 0.61 -30.14 -10.65
N LYS A 321 1.47 -31.06 -11.11
CA LYS A 321 2.03 -31.03 -12.45
C LYS A 321 0.97 -31.40 -13.48
N VAL A 322 1.01 -30.72 -14.62
CA VAL A 322 0.19 -31.00 -15.79
C VAL A 322 1.08 -31.01 -17.02
N ASP A 323 0.70 -31.82 -18.00
CA ASP A 323 1.37 -31.79 -19.29
C ASP A 323 1.13 -30.42 -19.94
N THR A 324 2.21 -29.73 -20.27
CA THR A 324 2.19 -28.38 -20.85
C THR A 324 3.40 -28.23 -21.75
N PRO A 325 3.23 -27.74 -22.99
CA PRO A 325 4.33 -27.50 -23.91
C PRO A 325 5.45 -26.68 -23.24
N LEU A 326 6.70 -27.07 -23.50
CA LEU A 326 7.89 -26.39 -22.95
C LEU A 326 8.36 -25.21 -23.83
N CYS A 327 7.83 -25.09 -25.04
CA CYS A 327 8.11 -24.01 -25.97
C CYS A 327 7.47 -22.68 -25.52
N SER A 328 7.85 -21.59 -26.17
CA SER A 328 7.22 -20.29 -25.90
C SER A 328 5.77 -20.23 -26.40
N ALA A 329 4.98 -19.28 -25.90
CA ALA A 329 3.62 -19.07 -26.40
C ALA A 329 3.62 -18.67 -27.88
N ARG A 330 4.67 -17.99 -28.36
CA ARG A 330 4.89 -17.69 -29.78
C ARG A 330 5.02 -18.95 -30.62
N ASP A 331 5.89 -19.87 -30.24
CA ASP A 331 6.12 -21.10 -31.00
C ASP A 331 4.87 -21.99 -30.99
N LEU A 332 4.19 -22.07 -29.84
CA LEU A 332 2.93 -22.78 -29.71
C LEU A 332 1.86 -22.21 -30.65
N ASN A 333 1.74 -20.88 -30.74
CA ASN A 333 0.80 -20.24 -31.65
C ASN A 333 1.16 -20.52 -33.11
N GLN A 334 2.45 -20.50 -33.48
CA GLN A 334 2.90 -20.81 -34.83
C GLN A 334 2.59 -22.25 -35.23
N TRP A 335 2.68 -23.20 -34.30
CA TRP A 335 2.33 -24.61 -34.54
C TRP A 335 0.82 -24.84 -34.64
N ASN A 336 0.02 -24.04 -33.94
CA ASN A 336 -1.44 -24.12 -33.96
C ASN A 336 -2.08 -23.42 -35.18
N VAL A 337 -1.31 -22.65 -35.98
CA VAL A 337 -1.81 -22.15 -37.27
C VAL A 337 -1.92 -23.33 -38.24
N PRO A 338 -3.11 -23.63 -38.79
CA PRO A 338 -3.24 -24.61 -39.85
C PRO A 338 -2.31 -24.23 -41.00
N ARG A 339 -1.49 -25.16 -41.49
CA ARG A 339 -0.56 -24.95 -42.62
C ARG A 339 -1.22 -24.42 -43.91
N SER A 340 -2.56 -24.32 -43.98
CA SER A 340 -3.31 -23.78 -45.11
C SER A 340 -3.26 -22.24 -45.24
N THR A 341 -2.67 -21.50 -44.29
CA THR A 341 -2.58 -20.02 -44.36
C THR A 341 -1.16 -19.47 -44.59
N ILE A 342 -0.17 -20.34 -44.79
CA ILE A 342 1.18 -19.89 -45.20
C ILE A 342 1.15 -19.73 -46.73
N THR A 343 0.76 -18.55 -47.22
CA THR A 343 1.21 -18.11 -48.54
C THR A 343 2.72 -17.95 -48.48
N PRO A 344 3.51 -18.62 -49.36
CA PRO A 344 4.93 -18.33 -49.45
C PRO A 344 5.11 -16.88 -49.92
N GLU A 345 6.03 -16.14 -49.29
CA GLU A 345 6.52 -14.87 -49.84
C GLU A 345 6.92 -15.07 -51.30
N PRO A 346 6.59 -14.11 -52.21
CA PRO A 346 7.01 -14.23 -53.59
C PRO A 346 8.54 -14.10 -53.65
N SER A 347 9.21 -15.20 -53.95
CA SER A 347 10.62 -15.21 -54.34
C SER A 347 10.80 -14.32 -55.57
N LEU A 348 11.70 -13.33 -55.46
CA LEU A 348 12.15 -12.51 -56.58
C LEU A 348 12.58 -13.42 -57.76
N PRO A 349 12.20 -13.11 -59.01
CA PRO A 349 12.58 -13.94 -60.13
C PRO A 349 14.08 -13.84 -60.38
N VAL A 350 14.75 -14.99 -60.32
CA VAL A 350 16.09 -15.20 -60.88
C VAL A 350 15.94 -15.16 -62.40
N THR A 351 16.31 -14.03 -63.01
CA THR A 351 16.49 -13.95 -64.46
C THR A 351 17.75 -14.72 -64.84
N SER A 352 17.56 -15.88 -65.44
CA SER A 352 18.58 -16.53 -66.26
C SER A 352 18.05 -16.60 -67.69
N LYS A 353 18.71 -15.87 -68.58
CA LYS A 353 19.05 -16.31 -69.93
C LYS A 353 19.92 -15.25 -70.61
N GLU A 354 21.08 -15.72 -71.02
CA GLU A 354 21.98 -15.09 -71.97
C GLU A 354 21.23 -14.82 -73.28
N GLU A 355 21.31 -13.58 -73.77
CA GLU A 355 21.28 -13.29 -75.20
C GLU A 355 22.49 -12.42 -75.53
N ILE A 356 23.27 -12.93 -76.47
CA ILE A 356 24.49 -12.36 -77.03
C ILE A 356 24.10 -11.23 -78.00
N PHE A 357 24.68 -10.04 -77.84
CA PHE A 357 24.92 -9.15 -78.97
C PHE A 357 26.12 -8.22 -78.69
N ASP A 358 27.15 -8.34 -79.53
CA ASP A 358 28.31 -7.45 -79.63
C ASP A 358 27.88 -6.04 -80.09
N ASP A 359 28.44 -4.97 -79.50
CA ASP A 359 29.23 -3.96 -80.23
C ASP A 359 29.89 -2.94 -79.26
N PRO A 360 31.07 -2.37 -79.59
CA PRO A 360 31.92 -1.60 -78.68
C PRO A 360 31.76 -0.09 -78.86
N ALA A 361 31.45 0.65 -77.79
CA ALA A 361 31.70 2.09 -77.75
C ALA A 361 31.74 2.62 -76.32
N TYR A 362 32.71 3.53 -76.06
CA TYR A 362 32.95 4.31 -74.83
C TYR A 362 33.52 3.51 -73.65
N LYS A 363 34.83 3.46 -73.35
CA LYS A 363 35.88 4.50 -73.28
C LYS A 363 35.45 5.80 -72.57
N THR A 364 36.07 5.99 -71.41
CA THR A 364 36.38 7.27 -70.70
C THR A 364 35.22 8.06 -70.12
N LEU A 365 35.07 8.03 -68.79
CA LEU A 365 35.51 9.09 -67.87
C LEU A 365 35.55 8.58 -66.43
#